data_AF-A0A2V6HK90-F1
#
_entry.id   AF-A0A2V6HK90-F1
#
_cell.length_a   1.000
_cell.length_b   1.000
_cell.length_c   1.000
_cell.angle_alpha   90.00
_cell.angle_beta   90.00
_cell.angle_gamma   90.00
#
_symmetry.space_group_name_H-M   'P 1'
#
loop_
_entity.id
_entity.type
_entity.pdbx_description
1 polymer ?
#
loop_
_entity_poly.entity_id
_entity_poly.type
_entity_poly.pdbx_seq_one_letter_code
_entity_poly.pdbx_strand_id
1 'polypeptide(L)'
;MFEATRSKKLRCGRSRENPCRMMEKHLNHRGGLPRMKRFANMFAIFRSQRLLILLLCFTASLRVFVFAAAFPFFSNGDEDLHFDLVTQYAAGRLPRTFGVLTNESLSYIVPYASPEFLQTPDQFPNAKFPPPLWKQSVAEAAPVIEATKAVWQKEINWESSQPPLYYALAGFWWRFGRCIGLTGIESLYWIRFLNALLISILVWLGYVIARTIGPEHVGLSVGVPLLLAFIPQDVLYVLSNDVLSPICFGAVLLCVMRWLQAESPSLLLSAITGLAIA
;
A
#
# COMPACT_ATOMS: atom_id res chain seq x y z
N MET A 1 -62.43 -19.45 47.17
CA MET A 1 -63.83 -19.02 47.36
C MET A 1 -64.33 -18.63 45.97
N PHE A 2 -64.90 -19.56 45.18
CA PHE A 2 -66.35 -19.85 45.03
C PHE A 2 -67.12 -18.56 44.63
N GLU A 3 -67.84 -18.40 43.51
CA GLU A 3 -68.64 -19.23 42.55
C GLU A 3 -68.61 -18.52 41.16
N ALA A 4 -68.64 -19.17 39.98
CA ALA A 4 -69.76 -19.85 39.28
C ALA A 4 -70.97 -18.90 39.01
N THR A 5 -71.73 -18.82 37.90
CA THR A 5 -71.95 -19.63 36.67
C THR A 5 -72.93 -18.88 35.73
N ARG A 6 -72.90 -19.17 34.41
CA ARG A 6 -74.02 -19.34 33.41
C ARG A 6 -73.70 -18.68 32.06
N SER A 7 -73.45 -19.44 30.98
CA SER A 7 -74.32 -20.34 30.18
C SER A 7 -75.17 -19.61 29.13
N LYS A 8 -74.85 -19.84 27.84
CA LYS A 8 -75.86 -20.17 26.82
C LYS A 8 -75.25 -20.95 25.64
N LYS A 9 -76.09 -21.87 25.16
CA LYS A 9 -75.88 -23.07 24.35
C LYS A 9 -76.17 -22.84 22.85
N LEU A 10 -75.55 -23.69 22.01
CA LEU A 10 -76.08 -24.41 20.82
C LEU A 10 -76.28 -23.71 19.45
N ARG A 11 -75.53 -24.20 18.44
CA ARG A 11 -75.95 -25.02 17.25
C ARG A 11 -74.69 -25.33 16.43
N CYS A 12 -74.20 -26.56 16.24
CA CYS A 12 -74.73 -27.73 15.51
C CYS A 12 -74.98 -27.49 14.01
N GLY A 13 -74.04 -27.95 13.18
CA GLY A 13 -74.17 -28.16 11.73
C GLY A 13 -73.13 -29.20 11.29
N ARG A 14 -73.61 -30.34 10.80
CA ARG A 14 -72.88 -31.60 10.55
C ARG A 14 -73.15 -32.01 9.10
N SER A 15 -72.11 -32.33 8.33
CA SER A 15 -72.14 -33.14 7.08
C SER A 15 -70.69 -33.63 6.88
N ARG A 16 -70.29 -34.91 7.06
CA ARG A 16 -70.51 -36.12 6.24
C ARG A 16 -70.35 -35.83 4.74
N GLU A 17 -69.60 -36.54 3.90
CA GLU A 17 -68.80 -37.78 3.96
C GLU A 17 -67.95 -37.80 2.65
N ASN A 18 -66.75 -38.39 2.65
CA ASN A 18 -66.29 -39.36 1.63
C ASN A 18 -64.80 -39.74 1.82
N PRO A 19 -64.50 -40.99 2.24
CA PRO A 19 -63.19 -41.61 2.20
C PRO A 19 -63.12 -42.76 1.17
N CYS A 20 -62.24 -42.67 0.18
CA CYS A 20 -61.76 -43.81 -0.65
C CYS A 20 -60.56 -43.30 -1.49
N ARG A 21 -59.30 -43.55 -1.13
CA ARG A 21 -58.48 -44.76 -1.30
C ARG A 21 -58.18 -45.11 -2.77
N MET A 22 -56.87 -45.24 -3.06
CA MET A 22 -56.18 -45.73 -4.27
C MET A 22 -55.75 -44.69 -5.33
N MET A 23 -54.51 -44.23 -5.25
CA MET A 23 -53.47 -44.64 -6.22
C MET A 23 -52.07 -44.27 -5.70
N GLU A 24 -51.47 -45.25 -5.04
CA GLU A 24 -50.03 -45.38 -4.90
C GLU A 24 -49.48 -45.88 -6.24
N LYS A 25 -48.70 -45.04 -6.93
CA LYS A 25 -47.58 -45.36 -7.86
C LYS A 25 -47.31 -44.16 -8.77
N HIS A 26 -46.33 -43.34 -8.41
CA HIS A 26 -45.26 -42.97 -9.34
C HIS A 26 -44.04 -42.50 -8.55
N LEU A 27 -43.13 -43.46 -8.38
CA LEU A 27 -41.76 -43.28 -7.96
C LEU A 27 -41.02 -42.27 -8.86
N ASN A 28 -40.22 -41.42 -8.19
CA ASN A 28 -38.88 -40.99 -8.59
C ASN A 28 -38.62 -40.72 -10.08
N HIS A 29 -38.51 -39.44 -10.44
CA HIS A 29 -37.38 -39.01 -11.27
C HIS A 29 -36.96 -37.55 -11.05
N ARG A 30 -35.78 -37.42 -10.41
CA ARG A 30 -34.67 -36.50 -10.74
C ARG A 30 -35.00 -35.00 -10.84
N GLY A 31 -34.77 -34.30 -9.73
CA GLY A 31 -34.51 -32.85 -9.70
C GLY A 31 -33.38 -32.46 -8.74
N GLY A 32 -32.52 -33.41 -8.35
CA GLY A 32 -31.37 -33.15 -7.48
C GLY A 32 -30.19 -32.58 -8.27
N LEU A 33 -30.25 -31.31 -8.69
CA LEU A 33 -29.09 -30.57 -9.21
C LEU A 33 -29.13 -29.01 -9.10
N PRO A 34 -29.65 -28.34 -8.03
CA PRO A 34 -29.41 -26.90 -7.85
C PRO A 34 -28.11 -26.58 -7.08
N ARG A 35 -27.62 -27.51 -6.24
CA ARG A 35 -26.58 -27.20 -5.24
C ARG A 35 -25.18 -27.09 -5.86
N MET A 36 -24.79 -28.01 -6.75
CA MET A 36 -23.46 -28.00 -7.39
C MET A 36 -23.22 -26.81 -8.32
N LYS A 37 -24.22 -26.37 -9.10
CA LYS A 37 -24.10 -25.16 -9.95
C LYS A 37 -23.89 -23.88 -9.12
N ARG A 38 -24.53 -23.80 -7.94
CA ARG A 38 -24.38 -22.65 -7.02
C ARG A 38 -22.98 -22.58 -6.43
N PHE A 39 -22.40 -23.73 -6.05
CA PHE A 39 -21.01 -23.79 -5.60
C PHE A 39 -20.02 -23.45 -6.72
N ALA A 40 -20.20 -23.99 -7.93
CA ALA A 40 -19.34 -23.68 -9.07
C ALA A 40 -19.37 -22.17 -9.44
N ASN A 41 -20.56 -21.55 -9.44
CA ASN A 41 -20.70 -20.11 -9.67
C ASN A 41 -20.04 -19.28 -8.56
N MET A 42 -20.19 -19.70 -7.30
CA MET A 42 -19.54 -19.04 -6.16
C MET A 42 -18.01 -19.11 -6.27
N PHE A 43 -17.44 -20.28 -6.60
CA PHE A 43 -16.00 -20.43 -6.84
C PHE A 43 -15.50 -19.61 -8.04
N ALA A 44 -16.29 -19.49 -9.11
CA ALA A 44 -15.97 -18.64 -10.27
C ALA A 44 -16.00 -17.15 -9.93
N ILE A 45 -16.94 -16.70 -9.10
CA ILE A 45 -17.03 -15.33 -8.58
C ILE A 45 -15.82 -15.02 -7.68
N PHE A 46 -15.43 -15.93 -6.78
CA PHE A 46 -14.22 -15.74 -5.97
C PHE A 46 -12.94 -15.71 -6.80
N ARG A 47 -12.84 -16.53 -7.85
CA ARG A 47 -11.68 -16.56 -8.74
C ARG A 47 -11.58 -15.29 -9.59
N SER A 48 -12.70 -14.82 -10.13
CA SER A 48 -12.77 -13.55 -10.88
C SER A 48 -12.50 -12.34 -10.00
N GLN A 49 -12.99 -12.34 -8.76
CA GLN A 49 -12.68 -11.29 -7.79
C GLN A 49 -11.17 -11.23 -7.51
N ARG A 50 -10.52 -12.37 -7.23
CA ARG A 50 -9.06 -12.39 -7.01
C ARG A 50 -8.28 -11.88 -8.22
N LEU A 51 -8.68 -12.28 -9.42
CA LEU A 51 -8.05 -11.78 -10.65
C LEU A 51 -8.23 -10.27 -10.79
N LEU A 52 -9.43 -9.74 -10.50
CA LEU A 52 -9.69 -8.30 -10.50
C LEU A 52 -8.79 -7.57 -9.49
N ILE A 53 -8.64 -8.08 -8.26
CA ILE A 53 -7.75 -7.46 -7.28
C ILE A 53 -6.29 -7.48 -7.74
N LEU A 54 -5.84 -8.58 -8.34
CA LEU A 54 -4.48 -8.65 -8.91
C LEU A 54 -4.29 -7.62 -10.04
N LEU A 55 -5.30 -7.43 -10.90
CA LEU A 55 -5.28 -6.41 -11.94
C LEU A 55 -5.25 -4.99 -11.34
N LEU A 56 -5.99 -4.73 -10.26
CA LEU A 56 -5.96 -3.45 -9.56
C LEU A 56 -4.60 -3.18 -8.92
N CYS A 57 -4.01 -4.17 -8.24
CA CYS A 57 -2.65 -4.11 -7.71
C CYS A 57 -1.63 -3.80 -8.81
N PHE A 58 -1.69 -4.51 -9.94
CA PHE A 58 -0.81 -4.27 -11.09
C PHE A 58 -1.02 -2.87 -11.68
N THR A 59 -2.26 -2.44 -11.85
CA THR A 59 -2.58 -1.11 -12.40
C THR A 59 -2.06 0.00 -11.49
N ALA A 60 -2.23 -0.13 -10.17
CA ALA A 60 -1.71 0.81 -9.19
C ALA A 60 -0.18 0.87 -9.23
N SER A 61 0.47 -0.29 -9.28
CA SER A 61 1.92 -0.42 -9.39
C SER A 61 2.46 0.23 -10.68
N LEU A 62 1.86 -0.08 -11.82
CA LEU A 62 2.23 0.49 -13.12
C LEU A 62 2.07 2.00 -13.13
N ARG A 63 0.97 2.52 -12.59
CA ARG A 63 0.74 3.97 -12.46
C ARG A 63 1.86 4.63 -11.67
N VAL A 64 2.15 4.12 -10.47
CA VAL A 64 3.21 4.67 -9.61
C VAL A 64 4.58 4.57 -10.28
N PHE A 65 4.88 3.45 -10.93
CA PHE A 65 6.12 3.27 -11.69
C PHE A 65 6.28 4.31 -12.80
N VAL A 66 5.24 4.54 -13.60
CA VAL A 66 5.27 5.52 -14.71
C VAL A 66 5.53 6.93 -14.18
N PHE A 67 4.81 7.37 -13.15
CA PHE A 67 5.01 8.72 -12.59
C PHE A 67 6.35 8.85 -11.86
N ALA A 68 6.78 7.85 -11.09
CA ALA A 68 8.09 7.84 -10.43
C ALA A 68 9.25 7.93 -11.43
N ALA A 69 9.10 7.36 -12.63
CA ALA A 69 10.06 7.45 -13.73
C ALA A 69 10.00 8.79 -14.50
N ALA A 70 8.84 9.45 -14.53
CA ALA A 70 8.63 10.66 -15.31
C ALA A 70 9.23 11.92 -14.68
N PHE A 71 9.28 11.98 -13.33
CA PHE A 71 9.77 13.16 -12.62
C PHE A 71 11.28 13.07 -12.30
N PRO A 72 12.03 14.18 -12.40
CA PRO A 72 13.46 14.21 -12.09
C PRO A 72 13.73 14.12 -10.58
N PHE A 73 14.98 13.83 -10.19
CA PHE A 73 15.41 13.68 -8.80
C PHE A 73 15.79 15.00 -8.12
N PHE A 74 15.65 14.99 -6.79
CA PHE A 74 15.79 16.15 -5.90
C PHE A 74 14.99 17.35 -6.41
N SER A 75 13.71 17.09 -6.66
CA SER A 75 12.68 18.09 -6.93
C SER A 75 12.05 18.55 -5.61
N ASN A 76 10.99 19.36 -5.66
CA ASN A 76 10.25 19.78 -4.46
C ASN A 76 9.70 18.63 -3.60
N GLY A 77 9.46 17.44 -4.17
CA GLY A 77 8.93 16.31 -3.43
C GLY A 77 9.97 15.26 -3.01
N ASP A 78 11.16 15.25 -3.61
CA ASP A 78 12.22 14.31 -3.23
C ASP A 78 13.25 14.99 -2.34
N GLU A 79 13.18 14.67 -1.05
CA GLU A 79 14.08 15.27 -0.08
C GLU A 79 15.43 14.54 -0.07
N ASP A 80 16.48 15.34 -0.24
CA ASP A 80 17.89 14.94 -0.17
C ASP A 80 18.26 14.29 1.17
N LEU A 81 17.64 14.76 2.25
CA LEU A 81 17.84 14.24 3.60
C LEU A 81 17.36 12.79 3.75
N HIS A 82 16.22 12.44 3.15
CA HIS A 82 15.72 11.06 3.11
C HIS A 82 16.69 10.15 2.36
N PHE A 83 17.25 10.61 1.24
CA PHE A 83 18.21 9.83 0.47
C PHE A 83 19.48 9.53 1.26
N ASP A 84 20.01 10.51 1.99
CA ASP A 84 21.18 10.29 2.84
C ASP A 84 20.92 9.19 3.87
N LEU A 85 19.76 9.14 4.52
CA LEU A 85 19.41 8.04 5.41
C LEU A 85 19.35 6.70 4.70
N VAL A 86 18.77 6.61 3.50
CA VAL A 86 18.77 5.37 2.71
C VAL A 86 20.20 4.86 2.49
N THR A 87 21.13 5.74 2.14
CA THR A 87 22.55 5.35 1.96
C THR A 87 23.22 4.94 3.27
N GLN A 88 22.92 5.61 4.38
CA GLN A 88 23.45 5.24 5.69
C GLN A 88 22.96 3.85 6.12
N TYR A 89 21.66 3.57 6.01
CA TYR A 89 21.09 2.25 6.32
C TYR A 89 21.62 1.16 5.39
N ALA A 90 21.78 1.45 4.10
CA ALA A 90 22.43 0.54 3.15
C ALA A 90 23.87 0.18 3.58
N ALA A 91 24.62 1.15 4.09
CA ALA A 91 25.97 0.95 4.61
C ALA A 91 26.00 0.30 6.02
N GLY A 92 24.85 0.02 6.63
CA GLY A 92 24.76 -0.48 8.01
C GLY A 92 25.07 0.57 9.07
N ARG A 93 25.08 1.86 8.71
CA ARG A 93 25.26 2.99 9.61
C ARG A 93 23.88 3.43 10.12
N LEU A 94 23.62 3.16 11.40
CA LEU A 94 22.38 3.58 12.07
C LEU A 94 22.58 4.99 12.63
N PRO A 95 21.86 6.01 12.15
CA PRO A 95 21.91 7.36 12.71
C PRO A 95 21.44 7.32 14.16
N ARG A 96 22.25 7.84 15.08
CA ARG A 96 21.91 7.96 16.52
C ARG A 96 21.87 9.42 16.99
N THR A 97 22.30 10.32 16.14
CA THR A 97 22.45 11.75 16.38
C THR A 97 22.18 12.49 15.08
N PHE A 98 21.84 13.77 15.16
CA PHE A 98 21.78 14.63 13.98
C PHE A 98 23.20 14.86 13.45
N GLY A 99 23.55 14.08 12.43
CA GLY A 99 24.82 14.18 11.72
C GLY A 99 24.70 15.04 10.48
N VAL A 100 25.84 15.36 9.87
CA VAL A 100 25.86 15.99 8.55
C VAL A 100 25.71 14.96 7.44
N LEU A 101 25.33 15.43 6.24
CA LEU A 101 25.25 14.60 5.05
C LEU A 101 26.57 13.86 4.74
N THR A 102 26.45 12.60 4.34
CA THR A 102 27.62 11.77 4.01
C THR A 102 28.20 12.12 2.64
N ASN A 103 29.51 11.96 2.47
CA ASN A 103 30.15 12.14 1.15
C ASN A 103 29.57 11.18 0.09
N GLU A 104 29.10 10.01 0.52
CA GLU A 104 28.45 9.04 -0.34
C GLU A 104 27.14 9.59 -0.91
N SER A 105 26.25 10.13 -0.07
CA SER A 105 24.99 10.70 -0.54
C SER A 105 25.23 11.94 -1.40
N LEU A 106 26.16 12.82 -1.00
CA LEU A 106 26.54 14.02 -1.76
C LEU A 106 27.08 13.71 -3.17
N SER A 107 27.65 12.53 -3.38
CA SER A 107 28.10 12.10 -4.71
C SER A 107 26.96 11.84 -5.71
N TYR A 108 25.72 11.68 -5.22
CA TYR A 108 24.51 11.60 -6.04
C TYR A 108 23.68 12.87 -5.97
N ILE A 109 23.52 13.44 -4.77
CA ILE A 109 22.69 14.63 -4.56
C ILE A 109 23.15 15.77 -5.46
N VAL A 110 24.44 16.11 -5.42
CA VAL A 110 24.95 17.29 -6.14
C VAL A 110 24.87 17.13 -7.66
N PRO A 111 25.34 16.03 -8.29
CA PRO A 111 25.33 15.92 -9.75
C PRO A 111 23.94 15.75 -10.36
N TYR A 112 22.99 15.16 -9.61
CA TYR A 112 21.64 14.83 -10.09
C TYR A 112 20.55 15.74 -9.52
N ALA A 113 20.92 16.81 -8.78
CA ALA A 113 19.97 17.80 -8.31
C ALA A 113 19.26 18.51 -9.47
N SER A 114 18.00 18.86 -9.25
CA SER A 114 17.15 19.59 -10.21
C SER A 114 16.72 20.93 -9.60
N PRO A 115 17.65 21.90 -9.44
CA PRO A 115 17.37 23.14 -8.72
C PRO A 115 16.30 24.00 -9.40
N GLU A 116 16.00 23.77 -10.68
CA GLU A 116 14.92 24.41 -11.42
C GLU A 116 13.51 24.18 -10.83
N PHE A 117 13.35 23.18 -9.94
CA PHE A 117 12.10 22.93 -9.22
C PHE A 117 12.03 23.59 -7.84
N LEU A 118 13.15 24.16 -7.36
CA LEU A 118 13.26 24.76 -6.03
C LEU A 118 13.59 26.26 -6.07
N GLN A 119 14.15 26.73 -7.19
CA GLN A 119 14.76 28.05 -7.32
C GLN A 119 14.22 28.80 -8.54
N THR A 120 14.23 30.12 -8.48
CA THR A 120 13.84 30.96 -9.62
C THR A 120 15.04 31.23 -10.53
N PRO A 121 14.82 31.51 -11.84
CA PRO A 121 15.91 31.77 -12.76
C PRO A 121 16.83 32.93 -12.32
N ASP A 122 16.30 33.93 -11.63
CA ASP A 122 17.03 35.11 -11.14
C ASP A 122 18.15 34.77 -10.14
N GLN A 123 18.11 33.58 -9.55
CA GLN A 123 19.14 33.07 -8.64
C GLN A 123 20.37 32.51 -9.38
N PHE A 124 20.32 32.47 -10.73
CA PHE A 124 21.38 31.94 -11.58
C PHE A 124 22.00 33.02 -12.46
N PRO A 125 23.27 32.85 -12.89
CA PRO A 125 23.90 33.74 -13.84
C PRO A 125 23.06 33.93 -15.11
N ASN A 126 22.87 35.19 -15.51
CA ASN A 126 22.08 35.57 -16.69
C ASN A 126 20.59 35.21 -16.63
N ALA A 127 20.03 35.01 -15.43
CA ALA A 127 18.63 34.62 -15.22
C ALA A 127 18.23 33.34 -16.00
N LYS A 128 19.17 32.39 -16.11
CA LYS A 128 18.97 31.14 -16.86
C LYS A 128 19.49 29.96 -16.04
N PHE A 129 18.71 28.89 -16.03
CA PHE A 129 19.15 27.64 -15.42
C PHE A 129 20.34 27.06 -16.20
N PRO A 130 21.42 26.65 -15.51
CA PRO A 130 22.53 25.95 -16.14
C PRO A 130 22.04 24.58 -16.67
N PRO A 131 22.71 24.00 -17.67
CA PRO A 131 22.44 22.61 -18.04
C PRO A 131 22.71 21.68 -16.85
N PRO A 132 21.98 20.56 -16.70
CA PRO A 132 22.19 19.63 -15.60
C PRO A 132 23.66 19.19 -15.50
N LEU A 133 24.22 19.16 -14.29
CA LEU A 133 25.65 18.90 -14.08
C LEU A 133 26.12 17.57 -14.67
N TRP A 134 25.28 16.53 -14.59
CA TRP A 134 25.55 15.22 -15.17
C TRP A 134 25.56 15.18 -16.71
N LYS A 135 25.05 16.22 -17.39
CA LYS A 135 25.11 16.36 -18.86
C LYS A 135 26.30 17.20 -19.33
N GLN A 136 26.97 17.90 -18.42
CA GLN A 136 28.15 18.71 -18.75
C GLN A 136 29.40 17.83 -18.85
N SER A 137 30.48 18.36 -19.44
CA SER A 137 31.76 17.65 -19.40
C SER A 137 32.29 17.58 -17.97
N VAL A 138 33.05 16.53 -17.65
CA VAL A 138 33.62 16.34 -16.30
C VAL A 138 34.49 17.54 -15.88
N ALA A 139 35.24 18.12 -16.82
CA ALA A 139 36.11 19.27 -16.55
C ALA A 139 35.32 20.54 -16.17
N GLU A 140 34.16 20.76 -16.81
CA GLU A 140 33.29 21.91 -16.53
C GLU A 140 32.50 21.73 -15.23
N ALA A 141 31.99 20.51 -14.98
CA ALA A 141 31.14 20.22 -13.83
C ALA A 141 31.93 20.09 -12.51
N ALA A 142 33.16 19.57 -12.55
CA ALA A 142 33.97 19.30 -11.36
C ALA A 142 34.10 20.48 -10.37
N PRO A 143 34.47 21.71 -10.78
CA PRO A 143 34.61 22.82 -9.83
C PRO A 143 33.27 23.18 -9.16
N VAL A 144 32.16 23.13 -9.90
CA VAL A 144 30.82 23.43 -9.38
C VAL A 144 30.38 22.33 -8.41
N ILE A 145 30.61 21.06 -8.75
CA ILE A 145 30.30 19.92 -7.90
C ILE A 145 31.06 20.02 -6.57
N GLU A 146 32.38 20.26 -6.61
CA GLU A 146 33.19 20.33 -5.40
C GLU A 146 32.83 21.53 -4.53
N ALA A 147 32.58 22.70 -5.12
CA ALA A 147 32.11 23.87 -4.37
C ALA A 147 30.74 23.61 -3.72
N THR A 148 29.81 22.99 -4.45
CA THR A 148 28.46 22.69 -3.94
C THR A 148 28.50 21.65 -2.83
N LYS A 149 29.28 20.58 -2.99
CA LYS A 149 29.51 19.58 -1.94
C LYS A 149 30.06 20.22 -0.67
N ALA A 150 31.03 21.14 -0.77
CA ALA A 150 31.61 21.79 0.40
C ALA A 150 30.60 22.65 1.19
N VAL A 151 29.58 23.18 0.52
CA VAL A 151 28.46 23.87 1.17
C VAL A 151 27.54 22.85 1.85
N TRP A 152 27.11 21.84 1.10
CA TRP A 152 26.13 20.84 1.56
C TRP A 152 26.66 19.87 2.61
N GLN A 153 27.97 19.68 2.70
CA GLN A 153 28.60 18.87 3.75
C GLN A 153 28.40 19.44 5.16
N LYS A 154 27.91 20.69 5.27
CA LYS A 154 27.56 21.33 6.54
C LYS A 154 26.08 21.14 6.91
N GLU A 155 25.28 20.64 5.98
CA GLU A 155 23.84 20.46 6.17
C GLU A 155 23.59 19.34 7.18
N ILE A 156 22.73 19.62 8.16
CA ILE A 156 22.38 18.68 9.23
C ILE A 156 21.17 17.88 8.77
N ASN A 157 21.28 16.55 8.83
CA ASN A 157 20.19 15.66 8.50
C ASN A 157 19.23 15.48 9.70
N TRP A 158 18.22 16.34 9.77
CA TRP A 158 17.18 16.28 10.80
C TRP A 158 16.24 15.07 10.65
N GLU A 159 16.16 14.47 9.46
CA GLU A 159 15.37 13.26 9.22
C GLU A 159 15.90 12.06 10.02
N SER A 160 17.11 12.16 10.59
CA SER A 160 17.70 11.12 11.46
C SER A 160 16.83 10.75 12.67
N SER A 161 15.86 11.58 13.06
CA SER A 161 14.90 11.25 14.12
C SER A 161 13.69 10.42 13.66
N GLN A 162 13.52 10.22 12.35
CA GLN A 162 12.39 9.50 11.82
C GLN A 162 12.48 7.97 12.08
N PRO A 163 11.34 7.27 12.09
CA PRO A 163 11.30 5.83 12.28
C PRO A 163 12.19 5.05 11.29
N PRO A 164 12.90 4.00 11.75
CA PRO A 164 13.95 3.33 10.98
C PRO A 164 13.42 2.43 9.86
N LEU A 165 12.15 2.02 9.93
CA LEU A 165 11.61 0.92 9.13
C LEU A 165 11.69 1.19 7.62
N TYR A 166 11.27 2.38 7.19
CA TYR A 166 11.33 2.78 5.79
C TYR A 166 12.77 2.77 5.27
N TYR A 167 13.70 3.36 6.02
CA TYR A 167 15.10 3.47 5.61
C TYR A 167 15.82 2.13 5.59
N ALA A 168 15.50 1.22 6.50
CA ALA A 168 16.00 -0.15 6.47
C ALA A 168 15.53 -0.89 5.21
N LEU A 169 14.24 -0.77 4.87
CA LEU A 169 13.66 -1.38 3.67
C LEU A 169 14.24 -0.76 2.38
N ALA A 170 14.25 0.56 2.28
CA ALA A 170 14.78 1.29 1.14
C ALA A 170 16.29 1.08 0.97
N GLY A 171 17.05 1.03 2.08
CA GLY A 171 18.48 0.73 2.07
C GLY A 171 18.78 -0.69 1.58
N PHE A 172 17.99 -1.67 2.00
CA PHE A 172 18.07 -3.04 1.46
C PHE A 172 17.77 -3.07 -0.05
N TRP A 173 16.70 -2.39 -0.48
CA TRP A 173 16.31 -2.30 -1.87
C TRP A 173 17.36 -1.60 -2.75
N TRP A 174 17.97 -0.53 -2.24
CA TRP A 174 19.10 0.15 -2.88
C TRP A 174 20.29 -0.79 -3.08
N ARG A 175 20.70 -1.53 -2.04
CA ARG A 175 21.79 -2.51 -2.15
C ARG A 175 21.49 -3.57 -3.20
N PHE A 176 20.25 -4.05 -3.25
CA PHE A 176 19.84 -5.01 -4.27
C PHE A 176 20.00 -4.42 -5.68
N GLY A 177 19.62 -3.15 -5.89
CA GLY A 177 19.88 -2.43 -7.14
C GLY A 177 21.36 -2.34 -7.49
N ARG A 178 22.21 -2.03 -6.51
CA ARG A 178 23.67 -2.01 -6.68
C ARG A 178 24.22 -3.39 -7.08
N CYS A 179 23.70 -4.47 -6.49
CA CYS A 179 24.11 -5.85 -6.82
C CYS A 179 23.80 -6.25 -8.26
N ILE A 180 22.77 -5.67 -8.89
CA ILE A 180 22.43 -5.90 -10.29
C ILE A 180 23.09 -4.89 -11.25
N GLY A 181 23.98 -4.03 -10.75
CA GLY A 181 24.81 -3.13 -11.56
C GLY A 181 24.31 -1.70 -11.70
N LEU A 182 23.26 -1.29 -10.98
CA LEU A 182 22.78 0.09 -10.99
C LEU A 182 23.74 0.95 -10.16
N THR A 183 24.41 1.94 -10.77
CA THR A 183 25.47 2.71 -10.10
C THR A 183 25.41 4.23 -10.24
N GLY A 184 24.64 4.76 -11.19
CA GLY A 184 24.47 6.19 -11.44
C GLY A 184 23.05 6.67 -11.12
N ILE A 185 22.48 7.52 -11.97
CA ILE A 185 21.14 8.08 -11.78
C ILE A 185 20.06 6.99 -11.71
N GLU A 186 20.26 5.87 -12.40
CA GLU A 186 19.35 4.74 -12.43
C GLU A 186 19.17 4.10 -11.05
N SER A 187 20.16 4.18 -10.17
CA SER A 187 20.01 3.68 -8.80
C SER A 187 19.06 4.56 -7.99
N LEU A 188 19.01 5.87 -8.26
CA LEU A 188 18.04 6.76 -7.62
C LEU A 188 16.62 6.34 -8.00
N TYR A 189 16.34 6.21 -9.31
CA TYR A 189 15.05 5.74 -9.81
C TYR A 189 14.68 4.36 -9.27
N TRP A 190 15.66 3.48 -9.14
CA TRP A 190 15.47 2.18 -8.52
C TRP A 190 14.86 2.29 -7.12
N ILE A 191 15.32 3.22 -6.28
CA ILE A 191 14.73 3.42 -4.94
C ILE A 191 13.26 3.76 -5.06
N ARG A 192 12.89 4.74 -5.90
CA ARG A 192 11.47 5.12 -6.07
C ARG A 192 10.60 3.99 -6.59
N PHE A 193 11.14 3.07 -7.37
CA PHE A 193 10.37 1.90 -7.84
C PHE A 193 9.95 0.96 -6.70
N LEU A 194 10.52 1.09 -5.50
CA LEU A 194 9.98 0.48 -4.30
C LEU A 194 8.52 0.91 -4.06
N ASN A 195 8.17 2.17 -4.31
CA ASN A 195 6.83 2.70 -4.11
C ASN A 195 5.78 1.98 -4.98
N ALA A 196 6.17 1.49 -6.17
CA ALA A 196 5.31 0.69 -7.02
C ALA A 196 4.94 -0.67 -6.39
N LEU A 197 5.82 -1.25 -5.58
CA LEU A 197 5.53 -2.46 -4.80
C LEU A 197 4.66 -2.13 -3.58
N LEU A 198 4.99 -1.03 -2.89
CA LEU A 198 4.27 -0.57 -1.70
C LEU A 198 2.80 -0.26 -2.01
N ILE A 199 2.50 0.46 -3.10
CA ILE A 199 1.10 0.74 -3.47
C ILE A 199 0.32 -0.55 -3.80
N SER A 200 0.97 -1.53 -4.41
CA SER A 200 0.36 -2.83 -4.70
C SER A 200 0.00 -3.57 -3.41
N ILE A 201 0.90 -3.55 -2.42
CA ILE A 201 0.65 -4.08 -1.08
C ILE A 201 -0.52 -3.34 -0.42
N LEU A 202 -0.57 -2.01 -0.51
CA LEU A 202 -1.65 -1.21 0.08
C LEU A 202 -3.02 -1.55 -0.52
N VAL A 203 -3.11 -1.67 -1.85
CA VAL A 203 -4.35 -2.08 -2.54
C VAL A 203 -4.79 -3.47 -2.07
N TRP A 204 -3.86 -4.42 -2.01
CA TRP A 204 -4.15 -5.77 -1.52
C TRP A 204 -4.58 -5.78 -0.05
N LEU A 205 -3.92 -4.97 0.79
CA LEU A 205 -4.24 -4.83 2.20
C LEU A 205 -5.64 -4.25 2.40
N GLY A 206 -6.01 -3.23 1.61
CA GLY A 206 -7.37 -2.68 1.58
C GLY A 206 -8.42 -3.71 1.20
N TYR A 207 -8.12 -4.60 0.23
CA TYR A 207 -8.97 -5.76 -0.08
C TYR A 207 -9.13 -6.68 1.12
N VAL A 208 -8.04 -7.06 1.80
CA VAL A 208 -8.08 -7.96 2.95
C VAL A 208 -8.91 -7.36 4.09
N ILE A 209 -8.69 -6.08 4.43
CA ILE A 209 -9.44 -5.37 5.47
C ILE A 209 -10.93 -5.34 5.12
N ALA A 210 -11.28 -4.97 3.89
CA ALA A 210 -12.67 -4.94 3.43
C ALA A 210 -13.35 -6.31 3.53
N ARG A 211 -12.62 -7.40 3.22
CA ARG A 211 -13.10 -8.77 3.38
C ARG A 211 -13.28 -9.19 4.83
N THR A 212 -12.51 -8.64 5.76
CA THR A 212 -12.63 -8.89 7.20
C THR A 212 -13.84 -8.15 7.80
N ILE A 213 -14.17 -6.96 7.31
CA ILE A 213 -15.36 -6.20 7.77
C ILE A 213 -16.65 -6.82 7.24
N GLY A 214 -16.71 -7.10 5.94
CA GLY A 214 -17.94 -7.46 5.24
C GLY A 214 -17.72 -8.49 4.16
N PRO A 215 -17.56 -9.78 4.49
CA PRO A 215 -17.23 -10.84 3.54
C PRO A 215 -18.33 -11.09 2.49
N GLU A 216 -19.56 -10.61 2.70
CA GLU A 216 -20.64 -10.73 1.71
C GLU A 216 -20.84 -9.46 0.88
N HIS A 217 -20.23 -8.33 1.28
CA HIS A 217 -20.36 -7.05 0.60
C HIS A 217 -19.33 -6.90 -0.53
N VAL A 218 -19.70 -7.36 -1.72
CA VAL A 218 -18.85 -7.25 -2.94
C VAL A 218 -18.48 -5.79 -3.21
N GLY A 219 -19.42 -4.85 -3.02
CA GLY A 219 -19.17 -3.42 -3.18
C GLY A 219 -18.03 -2.89 -2.31
N LEU A 220 -17.95 -3.33 -1.05
CA LEU A 220 -16.85 -2.94 -0.14
C LEU A 220 -15.53 -3.60 -0.57
N SER A 221 -15.57 -4.91 -0.81
CA SER A 221 -14.37 -5.69 -1.16
C SER A 221 -13.78 -5.37 -2.52
N VAL A 222 -14.52 -4.74 -3.44
CA VAL A 222 -13.97 -4.25 -4.72
C VAL A 222 -13.77 -2.73 -4.69
N GLY A 223 -14.70 -1.99 -4.08
CA GLY A 223 -14.68 -0.53 -4.07
C GLY A 223 -13.48 0.05 -3.33
N VAL A 224 -13.08 -0.54 -2.19
CA VAL A 224 -11.89 -0.10 -1.44
C VAL A 224 -10.60 -0.25 -2.26
N PRO A 225 -10.23 -1.45 -2.75
CA PRO A 225 -9.04 -1.59 -3.59
C PRO A 225 -9.12 -0.79 -4.91
N LEU A 226 -10.32 -0.60 -5.48
CA LEU A 226 -10.49 0.27 -6.65
C LEU A 226 -10.12 1.72 -6.33
N LEU A 227 -10.64 2.28 -5.22
CA LEU A 227 -10.31 3.62 -4.78
C LEU A 227 -8.80 3.77 -4.54
N LEU A 228 -8.20 2.82 -3.82
CA LEU A 228 -6.76 2.83 -3.52
C LEU A 228 -5.89 2.72 -4.77
N ALA A 229 -6.32 1.97 -5.79
CA ALA A 229 -5.57 1.82 -7.02
C ALA A 229 -5.47 3.13 -7.83
N PHE A 230 -6.47 4.00 -7.69
CA PHE A 230 -6.60 5.23 -8.48
C PHE A 230 -6.49 6.52 -7.66
N ILE A 231 -6.20 6.46 -6.35
CA ILE A 231 -6.06 7.65 -5.51
C ILE A 231 -4.89 8.54 -5.99
N PRO A 232 -5.13 9.79 -6.41
CA PRO A 232 -4.08 10.68 -6.89
C PRO A 232 -3.33 11.26 -5.68
N GLN A 233 -2.19 10.68 -5.33
CA GLN A 233 -1.36 11.13 -4.23
C GLN A 233 0.09 11.21 -4.72
N ASP A 234 0.66 12.41 -4.67
CA ASP A 234 1.99 12.76 -5.15
C ASP A 234 3.12 12.11 -4.35
N VAL A 235 2.93 11.93 -3.04
CA VAL A 235 3.90 11.26 -2.16
C VAL A 235 4.30 9.86 -2.64
N LEU A 236 3.43 9.21 -3.44
CA LEU A 236 3.71 7.88 -4.00
C LEU A 236 4.81 7.91 -5.07
N TYR A 237 5.13 9.07 -5.64
CA TYR A 237 6.06 9.21 -6.76
C TYR A 237 7.45 9.70 -6.34
N VAL A 238 7.61 10.03 -5.06
CA VAL A 238 8.81 10.68 -4.51
C VAL A 238 9.44 9.83 -3.41
N LEU A 239 10.68 10.16 -3.05
CA LEU A 239 11.42 9.52 -1.97
C LEU A 239 11.05 10.15 -0.62
N SER A 240 10.12 9.51 0.09
CA SER A 240 9.72 9.91 1.45
C SER A 240 9.31 8.69 2.27
N ASN A 241 9.49 8.74 3.59
CA ASN A 241 9.02 7.69 4.49
C ASN A 241 7.48 7.63 4.58
N ASP A 242 6.79 8.72 4.24
CA ASP A 242 5.34 8.83 4.30
C ASP A 242 4.62 7.81 3.41
N VAL A 243 5.27 7.31 2.35
CA VAL A 243 4.74 6.26 1.47
C VAL A 243 4.49 4.93 2.20
N LEU A 244 5.22 4.66 3.29
CA LEU A 244 5.07 3.42 4.06
C LEU A 244 3.98 3.55 5.12
N SER A 245 3.66 4.77 5.55
CA SER A 245 2.71 5.03 6.64
C SER A 245 1.32 4.40 6.44
N PRO A 246 0.68 4.41 5.24
CA PRO A 246 -0.65 3.84 5.07
C PRO A 246 -0.64 2.30 5.16
N ILE A 247 0.50 1.68 4.84
CA ILE A 247 0.69 0.23 4.93
C ILE A 247 0.84 -0.16 6.39
N CYS A 248 1.68 0.54 7.15
CA CYS A 248 1.83 0.33 8.58
C CYS A 248 0.49 0.50 9.30
N PHE A 249 -0.21 1.61 9.04
CA PHE A 249 -1.52 1.87 9.62
C PHE A 249 -2.56 0.80 9.23
N GLY A 250 -2.61 0.42 7.96
CA GLY A 250 -3.50 -0.66 7.50
C GLY A 250 -3.19 -2.00 8.17
N ALA A 251 -1.91 -2.31 8.39
CA ALA A 251 -1.49 -3.54 9.06
C ALA A 251 -1.90 -3.52 10.54
N VAL A 252 -1.69 -2.40 11.24
CA VAL A 252 -2.18 -2.20 12.62
C VAL A 252 -3.69 -2.38 12.68
N LEU A 253 -4.44 -1.73 11.78
CA LEU A 253 -5.89 -1.84 11.72
C LEU A 253 -6.33 -3.29 11.54
N LEU A 254 -5.74 -4.01 10.59
CA LEU A 254 -6.04 -5.42 10.36
C LEU A 254 -5.71 -6.28 11.58
N CYS A 255 -4.60 -6.02 12.25
CA CYS A 255 -4.19 -6.74 13.46
C CYS A 255 -5.15 -6.50 14.62
N VAL A 256 -5.52 -5.24 14.88
CA VAL A 256 -6.50 -4.86 15.91
C VAL A 256 -7.85 -5.51 15.63
N MET A 257 -8.32 -5.48 14.38
CA MET A 257 -9.55 -6.16 13.98
C MET A 257 -9.51 -7.66 14.28
N ARG A 258 -8.40 -8.33 13.93
CA ARG A 258 -8.23 -9.76 14.20
C ARG A 258 -8.12 -10.06 15.69
N TRP A 259 -7.50 -9.18 16.46
CA TRP A 259 -7.42 -9.31 17.90
C TRP A 259 -8.82 -9.26 18.51
N LEU A 260 -9.62 -8.25 18.14
CA LEU A 260 -10.99 -8.10 18.64
C LEU A 260 -11.91 -9.27 18.26
N GLN A 261 -11.59 -10.01 17.20
CA GLN A 261 -12.31 -11.20 16.77
C GLN A 261 -11.78 -12.50 17.40
N ALA A 262 -10.61 -12.50 18.01
CA ALA A 262 -9.96 -13.70 18.54
C ALA A 262 -10.43 -14.01 19.97
N GLU A 263 -10.83 -15.27 20.21
CA GLU A 263 -11.13 -15.74 21.57
C GLU A 263 -9.88 -15.81 22.47
N SER A 264 -8.71 -16.02 21.87
CA SER A 264 -7.40 -15.92 22.54
C SER A 264 -6.36 -15.32 21.58
N PRO A 265 -5.92 -14.06 21.78
CA PRO A 265 -4.94 -13.41 20.92
C PRO A 265 -3.55 -14.06 21.07
N SER A 266 -2.89 -14.34 19.95
CA SER A 266 -1.56 -14.97 19.94
C SER A 266 -0.43 -13.94 20.11
N LEU A 267 0.69 -14.38 20.71
CA LEU A 267 1.89 -13.54 20.88
C LEU A 267 2.41 -12.95 19.56
N LEU A 268 2.28 -13.70 18.46
CA LEU A 268 2.68 -13.24 17.12
C LEU A 268 1.82 -12.06 16.65
N LEU A 269 0.51 -12.10 16.92
CA LEU A 269 -0.39 -11.00 16.57
C LEU A 269 -0.01 -9.73 17.35
N SER A 270 0.32 -9.88 18.63
CA SER A 270 0.79 -8.77 19.48
C SER A 270 2.12 -8.19 18.98
N ALA A 271 3.08 -9.06 18.63
CA ALA A 271 4.38 -8.63 18.08
C ALA A 271 4.24 -7.88 16.74
N ILE A 272 3.41 -8.39 15.82
CA ILE A 272 3.14 -7.72 14.53
C ILE A 272 2.44 -6.36 14.76
N THR A 273 1.50 -6.31 15.70
CA THR A 273 0.80 -5.05 16.04
C THR A 273 1.79 -4.01 16.57
N GLY A 274 2.69 -4.38 17.48
CA GLY A 274 3.72 -3.47 17.99
C GLY A 274 4.71 -3.01 16.92
N LEU A 275 5.15 -3.92 16.04
CA LEU A 275 6.08 -3.58 14.95
C LEU A 275 5.46 -2.64 13.92
N ALA A 276 4.16 -2.74 13.67
CA ALA A 276 3.46 -1.87 12.71
C ALA A 276 3.12 -0.48 13.28
N ILE A 277 3.26 -0.27 14.60
CA ILE A 277 3.14 1.04 15.27
C ILE A 277 4.48 1.78 15.30
N ALA A 278 5.59 1.04 15.25
CA ALA A 278 6.96 1.55 15.32
C ALA A 278 7.47 2.06 13.97
#